data_AF-A0AAU2XDG5-F1
#
_entry.id   AF-A0AAU2XDG5-F1
#
_cell.length_a   1.000
_cell.length_b   1.000
_cell.length_c   1.000
_cell.angle_alpha   90.00
_cell.angle_beta   90.00
_cell.angle_gamma   90.00
#
_symmetry.space_group_name_H-M   'P 1'
#
loop_
_entity.id
_entity.type
_entity.pdbx_description
1 polymer ?
#
loop_
_entity_poly.entity_id
_entity_poly.type
_entity_poly.pdbx_seq_one_letter_code
_entity_poly.pdbx_strand_id
1 'polypeptide(L)'
;MPGYQPPEDGPVDRSARRVCRDLTALVAAAWPQARHHQPEDTSWSDLHPDYVAKIQKDLPGVPPAAAALALRVWGRMHGLVALEIDGHIHPVAGNPSALHHAEMLDLVRSLGLT
;
A
#
# COMPACT_ATOMS: atom_id res chain seq x y z
N MET A 1 14.55 6.15 -21.76
CA MET A 1 15.37 7.29 -22.22
C MET A 1 16.28 7.71 -21.06
N PRO A 2 17.60 7.47 -21.14
CA PRO A 2 18.53 7.99 -20.13
C PRO A 2 18.40 9.52 -20.05
N GLY A 3 18.19 10.06 -18.84
CA GLY A 3 18.04 11.51 -18.62
C GLY A 3 16.62 12.07 -18.82
N TYR A 4 15.61 11.23 -19.07
CA TYR A 4 14.23 11.71 -19.09
C TYR A 4 13.75 12.05 -17.67
N GLN A 5 13.43 13.32 -17.45
CA GLN A 5 12.71 13.82 -16.28
C GLN A 5 11.26 14.06 -16.71
N PRO A 6 10.29 13.26 -16.24
CA PRO A 6 8.89 13.54 -16.49
C PRO A 6 8.53 14.91 -15.90
N PRO A 7 7.67 15.71 -16.57
CA PRO A 7 7.20 16.96 -16.02
C PRO A 7 6.48 16.72 -14.69
N GLU A 8 6.67 17.64 -13.73
CA GLU A 8 5.89 17.67 -12.49
C GLU A 8 4.39 17.70 -12.83
N ASP A 9 3.58 16.92 -12.09
CA ASP A 9 2.15 16.70 -12.38
C ASP A 9 1.85 16.08 -13.75
N GLY A 10 2.82 15.41 -14.39
CA GLY A 10 2.65 14.67 -15.64
C GLY A 10 1.68 13.49 -15.55
N PRO A 11 1.29 12.87 -16.68
CA PRO A 11 0.31 11.78 -16.72
C PRO A 11 0.68 10.57 -15.84
N VAL A 12 1.98 10.26 -15.75
CA VAL A 12 2.51 9.17 -14.90
C VAL A 12 2.30 9.49 -13.43
N ASP A 13 2.65 10.70 -13.00
CA ASP A 13 2.50 11.14 -11.61
C ASP A 13 1.03 11.20 -11.20
N ARG A 14 0.14 11.73 -12.06
CA ARG A 14 -1.31 11.69 -11.81
C ARG A 14 -1.84 10.27 -11.68
N SER A 15 -1.36 9.35 -12.51
CA SER A 15 -1.76 7.93 -12.44
C SER A 15 -1.28 7.27 -11.16
N ALA A 16 -0.03 7.50 -10.77
CA ALA A 16 0.52 7.00 -9.51
C ALA A 16 -0.26 7.55 -8.30
N ARG A 17 -0.53 8.86 -8.26
CA ARG A 17 -1.33 9.49 -7.20
C ARG A 17 -2.74 8.93 -7.14
N ARG A 18 -3.36 8.65 -8.29
CA ARG A 18 -4.69 8.03 -8.37
C ARG A 18 -4.66 6.62 -7.78
N VAL A 19 -3.69 5.80 -8.16
CA VAL A 19 -3.55 4.43 -7.62
C VAL A 19 -3.34 4.45 -6.11
N CYS A 20 -2.45 5.30 -5.59
CA CYS A 20 -2.24 5.42 -4.15
C CYS A 20 -3.53 5.86 -3.43
N ARG A 21 -4.25 6.84 -3.98
CA ARG A 21 -5.53 7.30 -3.41
C ARG A 21 -6.57 6.20 -3.43
N ASP A 22 -6.74 5.49 -4.55
CA ASP A 22 -7.72 4.43 -4.72
C ASP A 22 -7.44 3.27 -3.75
N LEU A 23 -6.16 2.92 -3.54
CA LEU A 23 -5.79 1.92 -2.54
C LEU A 23 -6.10 2.39 -1.12
N THR A 24 -5.74 3.62 -0.75
CA THR A 24 -6.05 4.12 0.60
C THR A 24 -7.56 4.19 0.84
N ALA A 25 -8.34 4.57 -0.18
CA ALA A 25 -9.80 4.55 -0.11
C ALA A 25 -10.35 3.12 0.07
N LEU A 26 -9.78 2.14 -0.65
CA LEU A 26 -10.14 0.73 -0.48
C LEU A 26 -9.86 0.23 0.93
N VAL A 27 -8.68 0.55 1.47
CA VAL A 27 -8.30 0.15 2.83
C VAL A 27 -9.18 0.84 3.87
N ALA A 28 -9.50 2.12 3.66
CA ALA A 28 -10.44 2.85 4.51
C ALA A 28 -11.84 2.20 4.50
N ALA A 29 -12.31 1.74 3.34
CA ALA A 29 -13.59 1.04 3.21
C ALA A 29 -13.58 -0.34 3.89
N ALA A 30 -12.44 -1.05 3.88
CA ALA A 30 -12.26 -2.32 4.56
C ALA A 30 -11.98 -2.20 6.07
N TRP A 31 -11.73 -0.98 6.56
CA TRP A 31 -11.32 -0.74 7.95
C TRP A 31 -12.29 -1.32 9.00
N PRO A 32 -13.63 -1.22 8.88
CA PRO A 32 -14.54 -1.76 9.89
C PRO A 32 -14.36 -3.25 10.17
N GLN A 33 -13.99 -4.03 9.16
CA GLN A 33 -13.67 -5.45 9.23
C GLN A 33 -12.22 -5.65 9.66
N ALA A 34 -11.30 -4.94 9.00
CA ALA A 34 -9.87 -5.11 9.20
C ALA A 34 -9.44 -4.78 10.64
N ARG A 35 -10.02 -3.75 11.27
CA ARG A 35 -9.60 -3.24 12.59
C ARG A 35 -9.47 -4.32 13.67
N HIS A 36 -10.29 -5.37 13.61
CA HIS A 36 -10.25 -6.48 14.58
C HIS A 36 -8.98 -7.35 14.49
N HIS A 37 -8.23 -7.21 13.39
CA HIS A 37 -7.00 -7.95 13.11
C HIS A 37 -5.77 -7.03 13.07
N GLN A 38 -5.93 -5.75 13.41
CA GLN A 38 -4.86 -4.76 13.29
C GLN A 38 -4.43 -4.23 14.65
N PRO A 39 -3.16 -3.84 14.81
CA PRO A 39 -2.71 -3.12 16.00
C PRO A 39 -3.43 -1.78 16.09
N GLU A 40 -4.03 -1.46 17.24
CA GLU A 40 -4.80 -0.23 17.45
C GLU A 40 -3.92 0.98 17.80
N ASP A 41 -2.65 0.77 18.14
CA ASP A 41 -1.80 1.78 18.80
C ASP A 41 -1.19 2.83 17.87
N THR A 42 -1.55 2.87 16.58
CA THR A 42 -0.94 3.83 15.64
C THR A 42 -1.52 5.24 15.82
N SER A 43 -0.63 6.21 16.04
CA SER A 43 -0.94 7.63 16.14
C SER A 43 -0.64 8.38 14.84
N TRP A 44 -1.28 9.53 14.64
CA TRP A 44 -0.92 10.46 13.56
C TRP A 44 0.53 10.94 13.65
N SER A 45 1.11 10.98 14.86
CA SER A 45 2.51 11.35 15.09
C SER A 45 3.51 10.37 14.49
N ASP A 46 3.09 9.13 14.23
CA ASP A 46 3.96 8.09 13.67
C ASP A 46 4.04 8.18 12.13
N LEU A 47 3.24 9.07 11.53
CA LEU A 47 3.12 9.25 10.09
C LEU A 47 3.72 10.59 9.65
N HIS A 48 4.26 10.63 8.44
CA HIS A 48 4.84 11.85 7.88
C HIS A 48 3.76 12.97 7.77
N PRO A 49 4.02 14.21 8.21
CA PRO A 49 3.01 15.27 8.25
C PRO A 49 2.31 15.53 6.90
N ASP A 50 3.06 15.51 5.79
CA ASP A 50 2.48 15.70 4.46
C ASP A 50 1.52 14.58 4.05
N TYR A 51 1.82 13.34 4.47
CA TYR A 51 0.92 12.22 4.25
C TYR A 51 -0.37 12.39 5.08
N VAL A 52 -0.23 12.78 6.35
CA VAL A 52 -1.38 13.06 7.23
C VAL A 52 -2.26 14.15 6.64
N ALA A 53 -1.68 15.28 6.22
CA ALA A 53 -2.41 16.39 5.63
C ALA A 53 -3.19 15.96 4.38
N LYS A 54 -2.59 15.12 3.53
CA LYS A 54 -3.26 14.57 2.34
C LYS A 54 -4.43 13.66 2.70
N ILE A 55 -4.25 12.74 3.65
CA ILE A 55 -5.32 11.82 4.09
C ILE A 55 -6.48 12.60 4.70
N GLN A 56 -6.20 13.54 5.59
CA GLN A 56 -7.25 14.35 6.24
C GLN A 56 -8.03 15.20 5.23
N LYS A 57 -7.38 15.67 4.17
CA LYS A 57 -8.01 16.42 3.08
C LYS A 57 -8.85 15.52 2.18
N ASP A 58 -8.31 14.38 1.74
CA ASP A 58 -8.92 13.58 0.68
C ASP A 58 -9.92 12.53 1.20
N LEU A 59 -9.76 12.09 2.45
CA LEU A 59 -10.53 11.02 3.09
C LEU A 59 -10.84 11.41 4.57
N PRO A 60 -11.68 12.42 4.80
CA PRO A 60 -12.03 12.84 6.16
C PRO A 60 -12.72 11.71 6.91
N GLY A 61 -12.27 11.44 8.15
CA GLY A 61 -12.82 10.39 9.01
C GLY A 61 -12.04 9.07 9.01
N VAL A 62 -11.01 8.93 8.18
CA VAL A 62 -10.08 7.80 8.25
C VAL A 62 -9.24 7.89 9.53
N PRO A 63 -9.21 6.86 10.39
CA PRO A 63 -8.36 6.86 11.58
C PRO A 63 -6.88 6.63 11.25
N PRO A 64 -5.94 7.03 12.13
CA PRO A 64 -4.49 6.88 11.88
C PRO A 64 -4.08 5.43 11.62
N ALA A 65 -4.66 4.47 12.35
CA ALA A 65 -4.40 3.05 12.15
C ALA A 65 -4.83 2.54 10.76
N ALA A 66 -5.91 3.08 10.18
CA ALA A 66 -6.33 2.77 8.80
C ALA A 66 -5.39 3.40 7.77
N ALA A 67 -4.94 4.64 8.00
CA ALA A 67 -3.97 5.30 7.13
C ALA A 67 -2.61 4.58 7.12
N ALA A 68 -2.18 4.06 8.28
CA ALA A 68 -0.99 3.22 8.40
C ALA A 68 -1.18 1.83 7.81
N LEU A 69 -2.38 1.24 7.92
CA LEU A 69 -2.71 0.00 7.23
C LEU A 69 -2.56 0.14 5.72
N ALA A 70 -2.97 1.28 5.13
CA ALA A 70 -2.81 1.50 3.68
C ALA A 70 -1.34 1.44 3.24
N LEU A 71 -0.43 2.01 4.04
CA LEU A 71 1.02 1.92 3.78
C LEU A 71 1.54 0.49 3.91
N ARG A 72 1.07 -0.28 4.90
CA ARG A 72 1.45 -1.68 5.07
C ARG A 72 0.96 -2.56 3.93
N VAL A 73 -0.29 -2.35 3.46
CA VAL A 73 -0.85 -3.03 2.30
C VAL A 73 -0.01 -2.75 1.05
N TRP A 74 0.31 -1.47 0.80
CA TRP A 74 1.20 -1.08 -0.30
C TRP A 74 2.57 -1.76 -0.20
N GLY A 75 3.20 -1.74 0.97
CA GLY A 75 4.49 -2.38 1.21
C GLY A 75 4.47 -3.89 0.93
N ARG A 76 3.43 -4.60 1.35
CA ARG A 76 3.26 -6.04 1.10
C ARG A 76 3.05 -6.35 -0.38
N MET A 77 2.24 -5.56 -1.08
CA MET A 77 2.02 -5.70 -2.52
C MET A 77 3.32 -5.54 -3.33
N HIS A 78 4.19 -4.61 -2.93
CA HIS A 78 5.40 -4.31 -3.69
C HIS A 78 6.65 -5.06 -3.22
N GLY A 79 6.70 -5.58 -1.99
CA GLY A 79 7.90 -6.15 -1.40
C GLY A 79 8.48 -7.31 -2.21
N LEU A 80 7.66 -8.32 -2.53
CA LEU A 80 8.10 -9.46 -3.34
C LEU A 80 8.49 -9.06 -4.77
N VAL A 81 7.76 -8.10 -5.36
CA VAL A 81 8.05 -7.59 -6.70
C VAL A 81 9.40 -6.87 -6.73
N ALA A 82 9.70 -6.03 -5.73
CA ALA A 82 10.97 -5.34 -5.61
C ALA A 82 12.12 -6.34 -5.45
N LEU A 83 11.96 -7.33 -4.55
CA LEU A 83 12.95 -8.39 -4.36
C LEU A 83 13.18 -9.21 -5.63
N GLU A 84 12.14 -9.44 -6.44
CA GLU A 84 12.25 -10.15 -7.70
C GLU A 84 13.03 -9.33 -8.75
N ILE A 85 12.70 -8.05 -8.89
CA ILE A 85 13.39 -7.11 -9.80
C ILE A 85 14.87 -6.98 -9.43
N ASP A 86 15.18 -6.93 -8.13
CA ASP A 86 16.56 -6.88 -7.63
C ASP A 86 17.29 -8.25 -7.72
N GLY A 87 16.62 -9.30 -8.21
CA GLY A 87 17.21 -10.62 -8.44
C GLY A 87 17.32 -11.51 -7.20
N HIS A 88 16.71 -11.12 -6.07
CA HIS A 88 16.78 -11.87 -4.81
C HIS A 88 15.80 -13.06 -4.73
N ILE A 89 14.72 -13.06 -5.53
CA ILE A 89 13.69 -14.11 -5.45
C ILE A 89 14.03 -15.36 -6.29
N HIS A 90 14.52 -15.19 -7.51
CA HIS A 90 14.82 -16.29 -8.43
C HIS A 90 15.77 -17.36 -7.84
N PRO A 91 16.79 -17.02 -7.03
CA PRO A 91 17.66 -18.02 -6.41
C PRO A 91 16.98 -18.91 -5.35
N VAL A 92 15.86 -18.47 -4.77
CA VAL A 92 15.21 -19.12 -3.61
C VAL A 92 13.80 -19.63 -3.89
N ALA A 93 13.16 -19.19 -4.97
CA ALA A 93 11.80 -19.58 -5.34
C ALA A 93 11.75 -20.16 -6.76
N GLY A 94 11.29 -21.41 -6.90
CA GLY A 94 11.09 -22.03 -8.22
C GLY A 94 9.90 -21.50 -9.01
N ASN A 95 8.98 -20.75 -8.36
CA ASN A 95 7.86 -20.07 -9.00
C ASN A 95 7.53 -18.76 -8.26
N PRO A 96 8.20 -17.64 -8.60
CA PRO A 96 7.98 -16.32 -7.98
C PRO A 96 6.53 -15.85 -8.09
N SER A 97 5.87 -16.12 -9.22
CA SER A 97 4.47 -15.73 -9.45
C SER A 97 3.50 -16.41 -8.48
N ALA A 98 3.70 -17.71 -8.21
CA ALA A 98 2.88 -18.42 -7.22
C ALA A 98 3.08 -17.86 -5.81
N LEU A 99 4.32 -17.47 -5.46
CA LEU A 99 4.64 -16.85 -4.18
C LEU A 99 3.94 -15.49 -4.03
N HIS A 100 4.03 -14.63 -5.04
CA HIS A 100 3.33 -13.35 -5.04
C HIS A 100 1.80 -13.52 -4.97
N HIS A 101 1.24 -14.48 -5.70
CA HIS A 101 -0.20 -14.76 -5.65
C HIS A 101 -0.64 -15.23 -4.25
N ALA A 102 0.13 -16.11 -3.61
CA ALA A 102 -0.15 -16.54 -2.24
C ALA A 102 -0.13 -15.36 -1.26
N GLU A 103 0.84 -14.44 -1.39
CA GLU A 103 0.93 -13.22 -0.58
C GLU A 103 -0.29 -12.31 -0.79
N MET A 104 -0.77 -12.14 -2.02
CA MET A 104 -1.96 -11.34 -2.30
C MET A 104 -3.23 -11.94 -1.65
N LEU A 105 -3.37 -13.27 -1.67
CA LEU A 105 -4.49 -13.95 -1.00
C LEU A 105 -4.41 -13.82 0.52
N ASP A 106 -3.21 -13.97 1.09
CA ASP A 106 -2.99 -13.76 2.52
C ASP A 106 -3.27 -12.31 2.94
N LEU A 107 -2.86 -11.34 2.12
CA LEU A 107 -3.14 -9.93 2.33
C LEU A 107 -4.65 -9.67 2.41
N VAL A 108 -5.45 -10.19 1.47
CA VAL A 108 -6.91 -10.06 1.50
C VAL A 108 -7.50 -10.65 2.78
N ARG A 109 -7.05 -11.86 3.18
CA ARG A 109 -7.49 -12.50 4.43
C ARG A 109 -7.12 -11.69 5.67
N SER A 110 -5.94 -11.06 5.69
CA SER A 110 -5.48 -10.22 6.80
C SER A 110 -6.34 -8.96 7.01
N LEU A 111 -7.12 -8.57 5.99
CA LEU A 111 -8.10 -7.49 6.06
C LEU A 111 -9.47 -7.98 6.56
N GLY A 112 -9.63 -9.27 6.89
CA GLY A 112 -10.90 -9.87 7.25
C GLY A 112 -11.85 -10.03 6.06
N LEU A 113 -11.32 -10.03 4.83
CA LEU A 113 -12.09 -10.19 3.60
C LEU A 113 -11.96 -11.64 3.10
N THR A 114 -13.04 -12.16 2.50
CA THR A 114 -13.12 -13.53 1.95
C THR A 114 -13.18 -13.52 0.44
#